data_AF-A0A963Y6T0-F1
#
_entry.id   AF-A0A963Y6T0-F1
#
_cell.length_a   1.000
_cell.length_b   1.000
_cell.length_c   1.000
_cell.angle_alpha   90.00
_cell.angle_beta   90.00
_cell.angle_gamma   90.00
#
_symmetry.space_group_name_H-M   'P 1'
#
loop_
_entity.id
_entity.type
_entity.pdbx_description
1 polymer ?
#
loop_
_entity_poly.entity_id
_entity_poly.type
_entity_poly.pdbx_seq_one_letter_code
_entity_poly.pdbx_strand_id
1 'polypeptide(L)'
;GLGDPVAALHVLAIGGVGGMTLAVMSRASLGHGGRPLVAPRPVAAAYTLVPAAAALRWIAPALSDLYLPALLGAGTLWVAAFALYLLALWPVFWTPRLAPDRTMP
;
A
#
# COMPACT_ATOMS: atom_id res chain seq x y z
N GLY A 1 3.97 27.08 -6.25
CA GLY A 1 2.98 26.08 -5.80
C GLY A 1 3.04 25.98 -4.29
N LEU A 2 2.05 25.35 -3.65
CA LEU A 2 2.10 25.09 -2.21
C LEU A 2 3.14 23.99 -1.92
N GLY A 3 4.10 24.27 -1.04
CA GLY A 3 5.08 23.29 -0.54
C GLY A 3 6.43 23.26 -1.28
N ASP A 4 7.40 22.64 -0.61
CA ASP A 4 8.77 22.43 -1.11
C ASP A 4 8.82 21.36 -2.22
N PRO A 5 9.65 21.51 -3.28
CA PRO A 5 9.75 20.54 -4.38
C PRO A 5 10.06 19.10 -3.92
N VAL A 6 10.86 18.92 -2.87
CA VAL A 6 11.16 17.60 -2.30
C VAL A 6 9.92 17.03 -1.64
N ALA A 7 9.11 17.86 -0.99
CA ALA A 7 7.86 17.44 -0.37
C ALA A 7 6.85 16.98 -1.44
N ALA A 8 6.74 17.69 -2.55
CA ALA A 8 5.92 17.29 -3.70
C ALA A 8 6.38 15.95 -4.31
N LEU A 9 7.71 15.75 -4.43
CA LEU A 9 8.27 14.49 -4.89
C LEU A 9 7.89 13.31 -3.98
N HIS A 10 7.86 13.49 -2.65
CA HIS A 10 7.44 12.43 -1.74
C HIS A 10 5.95 12.11 -1.86
N VAL A 11 5.09 13.10 -2.06
CA VAL A 11 3.66 12.86 -2.31
C VAL A 11 3.48 12.02 -3.58
N LEU A 12 4.19 12.36 -4.65
CA LEU A 12 4.14 11.60 -5.90
C LEU A 12 4.73 10.19 -5.75
N ALA A 13 5.92 10.07 -5.15
CA ALA A 13 6.64 8.80 -5.04
C ALA A 13 5.97 7.83 -4.06
N ILE A 14 5.62 8.30 -2.86
CA ILE A 14 4.97 7.47 -1.83
C ILE A 14 3.51 7.21 -2.22
N GLY A 15 2.74 8.29 -2.43
CA GLY A 15 1.31 8.19 -2.67
C GLY A 15 0.97 7.66 -4.07
N GLY A 16 1.53 8.30 -5.10
CA GLY A 16 1.27 7.94 -6.49
C GLY A 16 1.91 6.62 -6.90
N VAL A 17 3.25 6.56 -6.95
CA VAL A 17 3.99 5.38 -7.42
C VAL A 17 3.85 4.21 -6.45
N GLY A 18 3.99 4.44 -5.15
CA GLY A 18 3.80 3.41 -4.13
C GLY A 18 2.38 2.85 -4.11
N GLY A 19 1.37 3.72 -4.17
CA GLY A 19 -0.04 3.31 -4.23
C GLY A 19 -0.38 2.54 -5.50
N MET A 20 0.09 3.00 -6.66
CA MET A 20 -0.07 2.30 -7.95
C MET A 20 0.58 0.92 -7.91
N THR A 21 1.81 0.84 -7.38
CA THR A 21 2.54 -0.42 -7.23
C THR A 21 1.77 -1.41 -6.35
N LEU A 22 1.31 -0.97 -5.18
CA LEU A 22 0.49 -1.80 -4.29
C LEU A 22 -0.78 -2.31 -5.00
N ALA A 23 -1.45 -1.46 -5.77
CA ALA A 23 -2.65 -1.81 -6.52
C ALA A 23 -2.37 -2.81 -7.66
N VAL A 24 -1.26 -2.65 -8.39
CA VAL A 24 -0.84 -3.60 -9.43
C VAL A 24 -0.48 -4.95 -8.81
N MET A 25 0.34 -4.96 -7.77
CA MET A 25 0.79 -6.17 -7.08
C MET A 25 -0.38 -7.00 -6.55
N SER A 26 -1.29 -6.38 -5.81
CA SER A 26 -2.48 -7.05 -5.25
C SER A 26 -3.43 -7.63 -6.31
N ARG A 27 -3.71 -6.87 -7.38
CA ARG A 27 -4.52 -7.40 -8.49
C ARG A 27 -3.80 -8.54 -9.23
N ALA A 28 -2.49 -8.41 -9.46
CA ALA A 28 -1.70 -9.43 -10.14
C ALA A 28 -1.67 -10.73 -9.31
N SER A 29 -1.42 -10.65 -8.01
CA SER A 29 -1.44 -11.80 -7.11
C SER A 29 -2.79 -12.53 -7.15
N LEU A 30 -3.90 -11.81 -6.99
CA LEU A 30 -5.24 -12.41 -7.02
C LEU A 30 -5.58 -13.00 -8.39
N GLY A 31 -5.35 -12.24 -9.47
CA GLY A 31 -5.69 -12.66 -10.83
C GLY A 31 -4.90 -13.87 -11.31
N HIS A 32 -3.57 -13.87 -11.15
CA HIS A 32 -2.73 -15.01 -11.52
C HIS A 32 -2.96 -16.22 -10.60
N GLY A 33 -3.31 -15.97 -9.34
CA GLY A 33 -3.70 -17.00 -8.37
C GLY A 33 -5.08 -17.62 -8.62
N GLY A 34 -5.83 -17.17 -9.64
CA GLY A 34 -7.17 -17.67 -9.95
C GLY A 34 -8.23 -17.30 -8.92
N ARG A 35 -7.97 -16.30 -8.08
CA ARG A 35 -8.85 -15.84 -7.00
C ARG A 35 -9.72 -14.68 -7.48
N PRO A 36 -10.90 -14.46 -6.85
CA PRO A 36 -11.68 -13.25 -7.08
C PRO A 36 -10.83 -12.00 -6.87
N LEU A 37 -11.01 -10.99 -7.72
CA LEU A 37 -10.31 -9.69 -7.64
C LEU A 37 -10.91 -8.79 -6.54
N VAL A 38 -11.08 -9.36 -5.35
CA VAL A 38 -11.60 -8.68 -4.16
C VAL A 38 -10.48 -8.58 -3.15
N ALA A 39 -10.06 -7.35 -2.83
CA ALA A 39 -9.01 -7.12 -1.86
C ALA A 39 -9.48 -7.59 -0.46
N PRO A 40 -8.74 -8.48 0.23
CA PRO A 40 -9.06 -8.83 1.61
C PRO A 40 -8.85 -7.61 2.52
N ARG A 41 -9.51 -7.61 3.69
CA ARG A 41 -9.51 -6.47 4.62
C ARG A 41 -8.11 -5.91 4.93
N PRO A 42 -7.04 -6.71 5.12
CA PRO A 42 -5.69 -6.18 5.34
C PRO A 42 -5.13 -5.40 4.13
N VAL A 43 -5.39 -5.86 2.91
CA VAL A 43 -4.97 -5.17 1.68
C VAL A 43 -5.78 -3.88 1.50
N ALA A 44 -7.07 -3.90 1.83
CA ALA A 44 -7.89 -2.69 1.83
C ALA A 44 -7.36 -1.65 2.82
N ALA A 45 -6.94 -2.07 4.02
CA ALA A 45 -6.27 -1.19 4.98
C ALA A 45 -4.95 -0.65 4.42
N ALA A 46 -4.13 -1.49 3.77
CA ALA A 46 -2.88 -1.06 3.13
C ALA A 46 -3.09 0.08 2.11
N TYR A 47 -4.18 0.07 1.33
CA TYR A 47 -4.51 1.17 0.42
C TYR A 47 -4.76 2.51 1.13
N THR A 48 -5.18 2.50 2.40
CA THR A 48 -5.35 3.73 3.19
C THR A 48 -4.06 4.17 3.88
N LEU A 49 -3.18 3.22 4.22
CA LEU A 49 -1.92 3.52 4.91
C LEU A 49 -0.88 4.21 4.02
N VAL A 50 -0.82 3.87 2.72
CA VAL A 50 0.11 4.52 1.78
C VAL A 50 -0.15 6.04 1.64
N PRO A 51 -1.37 6.53 1.36
CA PRO A 51 -1.62 7.96 1.32
C PRO A 51 -1.47 8.63 2.69
N ALA A 52 -1.77 7.92 3.80
CA ALA A 52 -1.50 8.44 5.14
C ALA A 52 0.00 8.62 5.40
N ALA A 53 0.84 7.68 4.97
CA ALA A 53 2.30 7.79 5.04
C ALA A 53 2.81 8.99 4.22
N ALA A 54 2.28 9.19 3.01
CA ALA A 54 2.63 10.32 2.16
C ALA A 54 2.23 11.67 2.79
N ALA A 55 1.03 11.76 3.37
CA ALA A 55 0.55 12.96 4.05
C ALA A 55 1.39 13.30 5.28
N LEU A 56 1.67 12.31 6.13
CA LEU A 56 2.52 12.50 7.31
C LEU A 56 3.94 12.91 6.92
N ARG A 57 4.50 12.28 5.87
CA ARG A 57 5.81 12.64 5.32
C ARG A 57 5.85 14.07 4.78
N TRP A 58 4.77 14.53 4.15
CA TRP A 58 4.63 15.89 3.61
C TRP A 58 4.52 16.95 4.72
N ILE A 59 3.79 16.65 5.79
CA ILE A 59 3.57 17.59 6.91
C ILE A 59 4.76 17.59 7.88
N ALA A 60 5.54 16.51 7.97
CA ALA A 60 6.65 16.38 8.93
C ALA A 60 7.58 17.61 9.03
N PRO A 61 8.04 18.26 7.94
CA PRO A 61 8.90 19.44 8.02
C PRO A 61 8.27 20.65 8.73
N ALA A 62 6.94 20.74 8.76
CA ALA A 62 6.22 21.79 9.48
C ALA A 62 6.11 21.52 10.99
N LEU A 63 6.43 20.30 11.43
CA LEU A 63 6.31 19.85 12.81
C LEU A 63 7.68 19.88 13.50
N SER A 64 8.35 21.04 13.56
CA SER A 64 9.74 21.22 14.06
C SER A 64 10.20 20.19 15.10
N ASP A 65 9.58 20.18 16.29
CA ASP A 65 9.98 19.35 17.43
C ASP A 65 9.57 17.87 17.27
N LEU A 66 8.58 17.62 16.42
CA LEU A 66 8.07 16.29 16.09
C LEU A 66 8.57 15.80 14.73
N TYR A 67 9.55 16.47 14.11
CA TYR A 67 10.01 16.13 12.77
C TYR A 67 10.47 14.68 12.69
N LEU A 68 11.35 14.28 13.60
CA LEU A 68 11.87 12.90 13.66
C LEU A 68 10.76 11.89 13.99
N PRO A 69 9.93 12.06 15.03
CA PRO A 69 8.75 11.21 15.26
C PRO A 69 7.81 11.09 14.07
N ALA A 70 7.50 12.18 13.36
CA ALA A 70 6.64 12.19 12.19
C ALA A 70 7.29 11.44 11.01
N LEU A 71 8.60 11.58 10.83
CA LEU A 71 9.36 10.85 9.82
C LEU A 71 9.32 9.33 10.08
N LEU A 72 9.56 8.93 11.33
CA LEU A 72 9.47 7.53 11.75
C LEU A 72 8.05 7.00 11.59
N GLY A 73 7.03 7.77 12.00
CA GLY A 73 5.63 7.41 11.83
C GLY A 73 5.27 7.18 10.36
N ALA A 74 5.73 8.04 9.45
CA ALA A 74 5.52 7.85 8.01
C ALA A 74 6.17 6.56 7.51
N GLY A 75 7.39 6.26 7.96
CA GLY A 75 8.08 5.01 7.66
C GLY A 75 7.34 3.77 8.21
N THR A 76 6.80 3.86 9.43
CA THR A 76 6.01 2.78 10.04
C THR A 76 4.72 2.53 9.26
N LEU A 77 3.99 3.57 8.87
CA LEU A 77 2.79 3.44 8.04
C LEU A 77 3.10 2.77 6.69
N TRP A 78 4.21 3.16 6.06
CA TRP A 78 4.69 2.54 4.83
C TRP A 78 4.99 1.05 5.00
N VAL A 79 5.82 0.69 6.00
CA VAL A 79 6.18 -0.70 6.29
C VAL A 79 4.94 -1.52 6.62
N ALA A 80 4.03 -0.98 7.43
CA ALA A 80 2.77 -1.64 7.79
C ALA A 80 1.91 -1.92 6.55
N ALA A 81 1.79 -0.98 5.60
CA ALA A 81 1.03 -1.19 4.37
C ALA A 81 1.54 -2.39 3.57
N PHE A 82 2.85 -2.45 3.33
CA PHE A 82 3.46 -3.55 2.57
C PHE A 82 3.49 -4.87 3.36
N ALA A 83 3.64 -4.81 4.68
CA ALA A 83 3.54 -6.00 5.54
C ALA A 83 2.12 -6.59 5.51
N LEU A 84 1.07 -5.76 5.60
CA LEU A 84 -0.32 -6.21 5.50
C LEU A 84 -0.60 -6.86 4.15
N TYR A 85 -0.13 -6.28 3.06
CA TYR A 85 -0.20 -6.89 1.73
C TYR A 85 0.51 -8.25 1.70
N LEU A 86 1.76 -8.29 2.15
CA LEU A 86 2.60 -9.47 2.06
C LEU A 86 2.00 -10.61 2.88
N LEU A 87 1.63 -10.35 4.13
CA LEU A 87 1.06 -11.37 5.03
C LEU A 87 -0.30 -11.86 4.55
N ALA A 88 -1.16 -10.96 4.06
CA ALA A 88 -2.50 -11.34 3.61
C ALA A 88 -2.49 -12.14 2.31
N LEU A 89 -1.58 -11.82 1.39
CA LEU A 89 -1.45 -12.53 0.10
C LEU A 89 -0.33 -13.57 0.08
N TRP A 90 0.40 -13.76 1.18
CA TRP A 90 1.46 -14.77 1.30
C TRP A 90 1.02 -16.14 0.78
N PRO A 91 -0.16 -16.69 1.16
CA PRO A 91 -0.57 -18.02 0.70
C PRO A 91 -0.75 -18.10 -0.82
N VAL A 92 -1.12 -16.99 -1.47
CA VAL A 92 -1.37 -16.94 -2.92
C VAL A 92 -0.13 -17.35 -3.72
N PHE A 93 1.07 -17.04 -3.21
CA PHE A 93 2.34 -17.35 -3.88
C PHE A 93 2.76 -18.81 -3.75
N TRP A 94 2.24 -19.54 -2.76
CA TRP A 94 2.66 -20.91 -2.46
C TRP A 94 1.60 -21.96 -2.79
N THR A 95 0.35 -21.55 -2.94
CA THR A 95 -0.75 -22.45 -3.30
C THR A 95 -0.94 -22.51 -4.82
N PRO A 96 -1.40 -23.66 -5.35
CA PRO A 96 -1.84 -23.76 -6.74
C PRO A 96 -2.91 -22.72 -7.09
N ARG A 97 -2.99 -22.39 -8.38
CA ARG A 97 -4.07 -21.59 -8.94
C ARG A 97 -5.42 -22.24 -8.66
N LEU A 98 -6.39 -21.48 -8.14
CA LEU A 98 -7.75 -21.98 -7.94
C LEU A 98 -8.42 -22.22 -9.30
N ALA A 99 -9.05 -23.38 -9.46
CA ALA A 99 -9.86 -23.67 -10.64
C ALA A 99 -11.10 -22.76 -10.64
N PRO A 100 -11.58 -22.31 -11.81
CA PRO A 100 -12.88 -21.64 -11.91
C PRO A 100 -13.95 -22.53 -11.31
N ASP A 101 -14.81 -21.97 -10.46
CA ASP A 101 -15.99 -22.66 -9.96
C ASP A 101 -16.87 -23.09 -11.14
N ARG A 102 -17.00 -24.40 -11.35
CA ARG A 102 -17.81 -25.01 -12.43
C ARG A 102 -19.27 -25.22 -12.03
N THR A 103 -19.71 -24.68 -10.88
CA THR A 103 -21.05 -24.93 -10.32
C THR A 103 -22.03 -23.79 -10.52
N MET A 104 -21.63 -22.67 -11.13
CA MET A 104 -22.57 -21.66 -11.61
C MET A 104 -23.05 -22.02 -13.03
N PRO A 105 -24.36 -22.19 -13.25
CA PRO A 105 -24.96 -22.51 -14.55
C PRO A 105 -24.84 -21.37 -15.58
#